data_AF-A0A7Y1T911-F1
#
_entry.id   AF-A0A7Y1T911-F1
#
_cell.length_a   1.000
_cell.length_b   1.000
_cell.length_c   1.000
_cell.angle_alpha   90.00
_cell.angle_beta   90.00
_cell.angle_gamma   90.00
#
_symmetry.space_group_name_H-M   'P 1'
#
loop_
_entity.id
_entity.type
_entity.pdbx_description
1 polymer ?
#
loop_
_entity_poly.entity_id
_entity_poly.type
_entity_poly.pdbx_seq_one_letter_code
_entity_poly.pdbx_strand_id
1 'polypeptide(L)'
;MNALACSASGLIALRTFSNEVTMAMQGNRVRQVRVGGSCWLALLGLLFVTCLTYPMQSSADAREQARRIHDRLAGVPPSDTVLQQMEDAINGVGGQTMLDAADIAMNNPAFYAVTLKNIAAPWTNRDQNVFVPLNDYIATYIGLVRDQADFRRILHDDVIYVGSNVPGYANNNNDHYTTLENNNVN
;
A
#
# COMPACT_ATOMS: atom_id res chain seq x y z
N MET A 1 17.16 70.03 -6.10
CA MET A 1 18.53 70.44 -6.52
C MET A 1 18.73 69.97 -7.95
N ASN A 2 19.05 70.95 -8.79
CA ASN A 2 19.69 70.93 -10.10
C ASN A 2 19.07 70.19 -11.29
N ALA A 3 18.60 71.03 -12.21
CA ALA A 3 18.44 70.83 -13.64
C ALA A 3 19.79 70.73 -14.39
N LEU A 4 19.73 70.23 -15.63
CA LEU A 4 20.37 70.68 -16.89
C LEU A 4 20.50 69.45 -17.82
N ALA A 5 19.68 69.31 -18.86
CA ALA A 5 19.80 69.91 -20.21
C ALA A 5 20.70 69.11 -21.18
N CYS A 6 20.12 68.54 -22.25
CA CYS A 6 20.73 68.31 -23.57
C CYS A 6 19.66 67.73 -24.53
N SER A 7 18.93 68.56 -25.29
CA SER A 7 19.27 69.05 -26.65
C SER A 7 19.04 68.06 -27.80
N ALA A 8 17.93 68.28 -28.52
CA ALA A 8 17.85 68.38 -29.99
C ALA A 8 18.15 67.18 -30.92
N SER A 9 18.22 65.93 -30.46
CA SER A 9 18.41 64.77 -31.37
C SER A 9 17.13 63.97 -31.70
N GLY A 10 15.98 64.30 -31.09
CA GLY A 10 14.77 63.46 -31.15
C GLY A 10 13.88 63.60 -32.39
N LEU A 11 14.01 64.68 -33.16
CA LEU A 11 13.04 64.98 -34.25
C LEU A 11 13.44 64.38 -35.62
N ILE A 12 14.71 64.01 -35.82
CA ILE A 12 15.18 63.43 -37.09
C ILE A 12 15.05 61.90 -37.08
N ALA A 13 15.24 61.25 -35.92
CA ALA A 13 15.14 59.79 -35.79
C ALA A 13 13.69 59.24 -35.89
N LEU A 14 12.67 60.06 -35.58
CA LEU A 14 11.27 59.62 -35.62
C LEU A 14 10.68 59.57 -37.05
N ARG A 15 11.24 60.34 -37.99
CA ARG A 15 10.78 60.35 -39.40
C ARG A 15 11.39 59.24 -40.25
N THR A 16 12.59 58.76 -39.92
CA THR A 16 13.20 57.59 -40.59
C THR A 16 12.59 56.27 -40.10
N PHE A 17 12.25 56.15 -38.82
CA PHE A 17 11.63 54.92 -38.30
C PHE A 17 10.21 54.68 -38.85
N SER A 18 9.44 55.73 -39.12
CA SER A 18 8.09 55.61 -39.70
C SER A 18 8.09 55.02 -41.13
N ASN A 19 9.20 55.17 -41.88
CA ASN A 19 9.24 54.75 -43.28
C ASN A 19 9.84 53.35 -43.47
N GLU A 20 10.63 52.83 -42.52
CA GLU A 20 11.13 51.45 -42.59
C GLU A 20 10.08 50.41 -42.19
N VAL A 21 9.14 50.75 -41.31
CA VAL A 21 8.07 49.82 -40.91
C VAL A 21 7.08 49.56 -42.06
N THR A 22 6.96 50.47 -43.03
CA THR A 22 6.03 50.31 -44.16
C THR A 22 6.59 49.41 -45.27
N MET A 23 7.90 49.13 -45.30
CA MET A 23 8.53 48.32 -46.36
C MET A 23 8.93 46.89 -45.93
N ALA A 24 8.80 46.52 -44.65
CA ALA A 24 8.92 45.13 -44.19
C ALA A 24 7.59 44.35 -44.23
N MET A 25 6.55 44.90 -44.88
CA MET A 25 5.27 44.25 -45.16
C MET A 25 5.20 43.70 -46.60
N GLN A 26 6.31 43.18 -47.13
CA GLN A 26 6.27 42.27 -48.28
C GLN A 26 6.82 40.90 -47.91
N GLY A 27 5.91 39.93 -47.85
CA GLY A 27 6.29 38.55 -48.17
C GLY A 27 6.31 37.53 -47.03
N ASN A 28 5.57 37.72 -45.93
CA ASN A 28 5.16 36.56 -45.14
C ASN A 28 3.74 36.16 -45.53
N ARG A 29 3.61 35.40 -46.64
CA ARG A 29 2.39 34.61 -46.83
C ARG A 29 2.42 33.53 -45.76
N VAL A 30 1.93 33.88 -44.57
CA VAL A 30 1.51 32.89 -43.57
C VAL A 30 0.56 31.99 -44.35
N ARG A 31 1.00 30.76 -44.66
CA ARG A 31 0.08 29.72 -45.07
C ARG A 31 -0.83 29.55 -43.87
N GLN A 32 -1.94 30.28 -43.88
CA GLN A 32 -3.11 29.99 -43.07
C GLN A 32 -3.46 28.56 -43.47
N VAL A 33 -2.95 27.59 -42.72
CA VAL A 33 -3.45 26.23 -42.78
C VAL A 33 -4.89 26.40 -42.36
N ARG A 34 -5.77 26.43 -43.35
CA ARG A 34 -7.21 26.45 -43.15
C ARG A 34 -7.51 25.09 -42.54
N VAL A 35 -7.34 24.97 -41.22
CA VAL A 35 -7.81 23.84 -40.45
C VAL A 35 -9.32 23.96 -40.55
N GLY A 36 -9.90 23.33 -41.58
CA GLY A 36 -11.34 23.35 -41.81
C GLY A 36 -12.02 22.86 -40.53
N GLY A 37 -13.22 23.37 -40.22
CA GLY A 37 -13.95 23.01 -39.00
C GLY A 37 -14.09 21.49 -38.78
N SER A 38 -14.00 20.71 -39.86
CA SER A 38 -13.95 19.24 -39.86
C SER A 38 -12.70 18.64 -39.20
N CYS A 39 -11.53 19.30 -39.26
CA CYS A 39 -10.31 18.84 -38.58
C CYS A 39 -10.36 19.03 -37.06
N TRP A 40 -11.07 20.06 -36.58
CA TRP A 40 -11.23 20.30 -35.15
C TRP A 40 -12.18 19.27 -34.51
N LEU A 41 -13.23 18.89 -35.26
CA LEU A 41 -14.13 17.79 -34.89
C LEU A 41 -13.43 16.42 -34.96
N ALA A 42 -12.54 16.19 -35.94
CA ALA A 42 -11.76 14.96 -36.03
C ALA A 42 -10.76 14.81 -34.87
N LEU A 43 -10.14 15.90 -34.42
CA LEU A 43 -9.24 15.90 -33.26
C LEU A 43 -9.97 15.67 -31.94
N LEU A 44 -11.16 16.29 -31.76
CA LEU A 44 -12.01 16.02 -30.60
C LEU A 44 -12.55 14.59 -30.59
N GLY A 45 -12.92 14.06 -31.75
CA GLY A 45 -13.33 12.66 -31.90
C GLY A 45 -12.20 11.67 -31.57
N LEU A 46 -10.98 11.96 -32.03
CA LEU A 46 -9.81 11.13 -31.73
C LEU A 46 -9.46 11.14 -30.23
N LEU A 47 -9.57 12.30 -29.56
CA LEU A 47 -9.38 12.44 -28.11
C LEU A 47 -10.47 11.71 -27.30
N PHE A 48 -11.72 11.71 -27.80
CA PHE A 48 -12.83 11.03 -27.14
C PHE A 48 -12.71 9.50 -27.26
N VAL A 49 -12.22 9.00 -28.40
CA VAL A 49 -11.98 7.57 -28.62
C VAL A 49 -10.80 7.07 -27.79
N THR A 50 -9.72 7.85 -27.66
CA THR A 50 -8.59 7.44 -26.81
C THR A 50 -8.96 7.38 -25.33
N CYS A 51 -9.82 8.28 -24.84
CA CYS A 51 -10.27 8.29 -23.44
C CYS A 51 -11.05 7.02 -23.04
N LEU A 52 -11.80 6.41 -23.97
CA LEU A 52 -12.60 5.20 -23.72
C LEU A 52 -11.79 3.90 -23.71
N THR A 53 -10.56 3.92 -24.21
CA THR A 53 -9.71 2.71 -24.30
C THR A 53 -8.71 2.53 -23.16
N TYR A 54 -8.65 3.48 -22.22
CA TYR A 54 -7.80 3.31 -21.03
C TYR A 54 -8.53 2.46 -19.99
N PRO A 55 -8.02 1.27 -19.62
CA PRO A 55 -8.61 0.49 -18.54
C PRO A 55 -8.47 1.27 -17.23
N MET A 56 -9.59 1.67 -16.64
CA MET A 56 -9.62 2.18 -15.27
C MET A 56 -9.39 1.00 -14.33
N GLN A 57 -8.18 0.90 -13.78
CA GLN A 57 -7.90 -0.05 -12.71
C GLN A 57 -8.69 0.37 -11.47
N SER A 58 -9.65 -0.47 -11.08
CA SER A 58 -10.49 -0.29 -9.91
C SER A 58 -9.70 -0.61 -8.63
N SER A 59 -8.83 0.30 -8.18
CA SER A 59 -8.09 0.18 -6.91
C SER A 59 -9.00 0.10 -5.67
N ALA A 60 -10.24 0.60 -5.76
CA ALA A 60 -11.16 0.61 -4.63
C ALA A 60 -11.54 -0.80 -4.14
N ASP A 61 -11.62 -1.79 -5.03
CA ASP A 61 -11.94 -3.17 -4.66
C ASP A 61 -10.76 -3.87 -3.99
N ALA A 62 -9.53 -3.67 -4.51
CA ALA A 62 -8.31 -4.27 -3.96
C ALA A 62 -8.03 -3.80 -2.53
N ARG A 63 -8.20 -2.50 -2.27
CA ARG A 63 -7.97 -1.93 -0.92
C ARG A 63 -8.99 -2.43 0.10
N GLU A 64 -10.26 -2.53 -0.30
CA GLU A 64 -11.30 -3.07 0.58
C GLU A 64 -11.12 -4.59 0.79
N GLN A 65 -10.69 -5.32 -0.25
CA GLN A 65 -10.33 -6.72 -0.13
C GLN A 65 -9.16 -6.93 0.84
N ALA A 66 -8.10 -6.12 0.74
CA ALA A 66 -6.97 -6.14 1.67
C ALA A 66 -7.43 -5.93 3.12
N ARG A 67 -8.28 -4.93 3.34
CA ARG A 67 -8.85 -4.65 4.67
C ARG A 67 -9.61 -5.86 5.22
N ARG A 68 -10.50 -6.45 4.42
CA ARG A 68 -11.27 -7.64 4.84
C ARG A 68 -10.36 -8.81 5.17
N ILE A 69 -9.32 -9.07 4.39
CA ILE A 69 -8.35 -10.14 4.67
C ILE A 69 -7.65 -9.88 6.00
N HIS A 70 -7.14 -8.67 6.21
CA HIS A 70 -6.43 -8.33 7.45
C HIS A 70 -7.35 -8.43 8.67
N ASP A 71 -8.57 -7.89 8.60
CA ASP A 71 -9.54 -7.93 9.70
C ASP A 71 -9.93 -9.37 10.05
N ARG A 72 -9.99 -10.28 9.06
CA ARG A 72 -10.32 -11.70 9.30
C ARG A 72 -9.15 -12.50 9.87
N LEU A 73 -7.93 -12.19 9.48
CA LEU A 73 -6.75 -12.90 9.94
C LEU A 73 -6.27 -12.35 11.29
N ALA A 74 -5.95 -11.05 11.36
CA ALA A 74 -5.38 -10.43 12.54
C ALA A 74 -6.42 -9.98 13.58
N GLY A 75 -7.69 -9.84 13.19
CA GLY A 75 -8.77 -9.41 14.11
C GLY A 75 -8.68 -7.94 14.54
N VAL A 76 -7.75 -7.17 13.96
CA VAL A 76 -7.51 -5.75 14.26
C VAL A 76 -7.42 -4.97 12.95
N PRO A 77 -7.82 -3.68 12.94
CA PRO A 77 -7.70 -2.86 11.74
C PRO A 77 -6.23 -2.72 11.32
N PRO A 78 -5.91 -2.81 10.02
CA PRO A 78 -4.55 -2.61 9.53
C PRO A 78 -4.11 -1.15 9.67
N SER A 79 -2.79 -0.94 9.78
CA SER A 79 -2.20 0.38 9.59
C SER A 79 -2.21 0.77 8.10
N ASP A 80 -2.17 2.07 7.79
CA ASP A 80 -2.20 2.54 6.40
C ASP A 80 -1.05 1.96 5.56
N THR A 81 0.13 1.80 6.15
CA THR A 81 1.30 1.20 5.48
C THR A 81 1.08 -0.26 5.13
N VAL A 82 0.58 -1.06 6.07
CA VAL A 82 0.30 -2.50 5.85
C VAL A 82 -0.83 -2.65 4.82
N LEU A 83 -1.85 -1.81 4.91
CA LEU A 83 -2.96 -1.81 3.96
C LEU A 83 -2.49 -1.49 2.54
N GLN A 84 -1.57 -0.53 2.38
CA GLN A 84 -0.96 -0.23 1.09
C GLN A 84 -0.16 -1.42 0.53
N GLN A 85 0.65 -2.07 1.36
CA GLN A 85 1.42 -3.25 0.94
C GLN A 85 0.52 -4.40 0.50
N MET A 86 -0.59 -4.62 1.21
CA MET A 86 -1.57 -5.65 0.84
C MET A 86 -2.34 -5.27 -0.44
N GLU A 87 -2.66 -3.99 -0.65
CA GLU A 87 -3.26 -3.51 -1.89
C GLU A 87 -2.32 -3.75 -3.09
N ASP A 88 -1.04 -3.43 -2.94
CA ASP A 88 -0.03 -3.66 -3.98
C ASP A 88 0.10 -5.15 -4.31
N ALA A 89 0.08 -6.02 -3.28
CA ALA A 89 0.12 -7.46 -3.44
C ALA A 89 -1.11 -8.01 -4.19
N ILE A 90 -2.31 -7.52 -3.88
CA ILE A 90 -3.56 -7.91 -4.56
C ILE A 90 -3.57 -7.43 -6.02
N ASN A 91 -3.05 -6.24 -6.28
CA ASN A 91 -2.93 -5.70 -7.64
C ASN A 91 -1.82 -6.38 -8.47
N GLY A 92 -1.09 -7.33 -7.89
CA GLY A 92 -0.03 -8.08 -8.58
C GLY A 92 1.24 -7.27 -8.83
N VAL A 93 1.44 -6.19 -8.06
CA VAL A 93 2.66 -5.38 -8.15
C VAL A 93 3.86 -6.28 -7.85
N GLY A 94 4.87 -6.26 -8.74
CA GLY A 94 6.05 -7.11 -8.58
C GLY A 94 5.79 -8.62 -8.74
N GLY A 95 4.65 -9.04 -9.28
CA GLY A 95 4.28 -10.45 -9.43
C GLY A 95 3.73 -11.09 -8.15
N GLN A 96 3.39 -10.29 -7.15
CA GLN A 96 2.74 -10.74 -5.93
C GLN A 96 1.32 -11.24 -6.19
N THR A 97 0.77 -11.93 -5.20
CA THR A 97 -0.55 -12.56 -5.25
C THR A 97 -1.34 -12.25 -3.99
N MET A 98 -2.61 -12.68 -4.00
CA MET A 98 -3.45 -12.60 -2.80
C MET A 98 -2.89 -13.41 -1.61
N LEU A 99 -2.06 -14.44 -1.86
CA LEU A 99 -1.41 -15.20 -0.78
C LEU A 99 -0.34 -14.36 -0.08
N ASP A 100 0.43 -13.57 -0.83
CA ASP A 100 1.42 -12.66 -0.24
C ASP A 100 0.74 -11.59 0.63
N ALA A 101 -0.45 -11.12 0.23
CA ALA A 101 -1.25 -10.24 1.08
C ALA A 101 -1.66 -10.91 2.40
N ALA A 102 -2.01 -12.20 2.37
CA ALA A 102 -2.31 -12.96 3.57
C ALA A 102 -1.06 -13.15 4.45
N ASP A 103 0.10 -13.43 3.87
CA ASP A 103 1.37 -13.53 4.60
C ASP A 103 1.73 -12.21 5.30
N ILE A 104 1.52 -11.07 4.63
CA ILE A 104 1.68 -9.74 5.23
C ILE A 104 0.74 -9.56 6.43
N ALA A 105 -0.52 -9.97 6.31
CA ALA A 105 -1.48 -9.89 7.42
C ALA A 105 -1.11 -10.81 8.60
N MET A 106 -0.58 -12.01 8.32
CA MET A 106 -0.16 -12.98 9.34
C MET A 106 1.06 -12.51 10.14
N ASN A 107 1.88 -11.60 9.61
CA ASN A 107 3.01 -11.02 10.35
C ASN A 107 2.58 -10.10 11.51
N ASN A 108 1.29 -9.77 11.62
CA ASN A 108 0.79 -8.99 12.74
C ASN A 108 0.85 -9.81 14.05
N PRO A 109 1.41 -9.28 15.15
CA PRO A 109 1.49 -10.01 16.43
C PRO A 109 0.12 -10.45 16.97
N ALA A 110 -0.96 -9.74 16.63
CA ALA A 110 -2.33 -10.11 17.03
C ALA A 110 -2.77 -11.46 16.44
N PHE A 111 -2.27 -11.83 15.27
CA PHE A 111 -2.58 -13.12 14.65
C PHE A 111 -2.15 -14.30 15.53
N TYR A 112 -0.92 -14.27 16.04
CA TYR A 112 -0.38 -15.32 16.91
C TYR A 112 -0.97 -15.24 18.32
N ALA A 113 -1.06 -14.04 18.89
CA ALA A 113 -1.49 -13.85 20.27
C ALA A 113 -2.99 -14.11 20.48
N VAL A 114 -3.84 -13.80 19.49
CA VAL A 114 -5.29 -13.86 19.62
C VAL A 114 -5.87 -14.94 18.71
N THR A 115 -5.65 -14.86 17.40
CA THR A 115 -6.34 -15.73 16.44
C THR A 115 -5.95 -17.21 16.62
N LEU A 116 -4.66 -17.53 16.57
CA LEU A 116 -4.19 -18.92 16.72
C LEU A 116 -4.47 -19.46 18.13
N LYS A 117 -4.30 -18.63 19.15
CA LYS A 117 -4.66 -18.98 20.52
C LYS A 117 -6.13 -19.37 20.63
N ASN A 118 -7.05 -18.54 20.12
CA ASN A 118 -8.48 -18.80 20.20
C ASN A 118 -8.91 -20.04 19.41
N ILE A 119 -8.19 -20.38 18.34
CA ILE A 119 -8.42 -21.61 17.58
C ILE A 119 -8.04 -22.83 18.42
N ALA A 120 -6.88 -22.81 19.09
CA ALA A 120 -6.36 -23.97 19.82
C ALA A 120 -6.87 -24.10 21.27
N ALA A 121 -7.27 -23.00 21.91
CA ALA A 121 -7.79 -22.97 23.28
C ALA A 121 -8.91 -23.98 23.57
N PRO A 122 -9.95 -24.14 22.72
CA PRO A 122 -11.03 -25.10 22.99
C PRO A 122 -10.62 -26.57 22.82
N TRP A 123 -9.47 -26.88 22.18
CA TRP A 123 -9.09 -28.26 21.87
C TRP A 123 -8.54 -29.02 23.07
N THR A 124 -7.99 -28.31 24.06
CA THR A 124 -7.37 -28.91 25.24
C THR A 124 -8.17 -28.70 26.52
N ASN A 125 -9.31 -28.01 26.42
CA ASN A 125 -10.16 -27.70 27.55
C ASN A 125 -11.45 -28.54 27.51
N ARG A 126 -11.82 -29.13 28.65
CA ARG A 126 -13.11 -29.79 28.85
C ARG A 126 -14.29 -28.87 28.56
N ASP A 127 -14.19 -27.61 28.97
CA ASP A 127 -15.27 -26.63 28.85
C ASP A 127 -15.29 -25.95 27.48
N GLN A 128 -14.37 -26.29 26.56
CA GLN A 128 -14.22 -25.69 25.23
C GLN A 128 -14.19 -24.14 25.25
N ASN A 129 -13.69 -23.57 26.34
CA ASN A 129 -13.59 -22.12 26.50
C ASN A 129 -12.37 -21.58 25.75
N VAL A 130 -12.54 -20.43 25.10
CA VAL A 130 -11.48 -19.67 24.42
C VAL A 130 -10.66 -18.80 25.39
N PHE A 131 -11.22 -18.44 26.55
CA PHE A 131 -10.57 -17.60 27.55
C PHE A 131 -9.75 -18.44 28.55
N VAL A 132 -8.74 -19.13 28.04
CA VAL A 132 -7.79 -19.94 28.81
C VAL A 132 -6.41 -19.28 28.70
N PRO A 133 -5.56 -19.31 29.76
CA PRO A 133 -4.18 -18.87 29.65
C PRO A 133 -3.40 -19.70 28.62
N LEU A 134 -2.34 -19.12 28.07
CA LEU A 134 -1.40 -19.83 27.20
C LEU A 134 -0.83 -21.06 27.93
N ASN A 135 -0.79 -22.20 27.25
CA ASN A 135 -0.20 -23.44 27.74
C ASN A 135 0.80 -24.01 26.73
N ASP A 136 1.48 -25.07 27.12
CA ASP A 136 2.47 -25.81 26.33
C ASP A 136 1.95 -26.30 24.97
N TYR A 137 0.73 -26.83 24.95
CA TYR A 137 0.10 -27.30 23.73
C TYR A 137 -0.19 -26.15 22.74
N ILE A 138 -0.81 -25.07 23.22
CA ILE A 138 -1.12 -23.89 22.40
C ILE A 138 0.19 -23.25 21.89
N ALA A 139 1.21 -23.13 22.74
CA ALA A 139 2.51 -22.60 22.35
C ALA A 139 3.18 -23.46 21.27
N THR A 140 3.06 -24.79 21.36
CA THR A 140 3.61 -25.72 20.36
C THR A 140 2.87 -25.60 19.04
N TYR A 141 1.54 -25.47 19.07
CA TYR A 141 0.75 -25.20 17.88
C TYR A 141 1.16 -23.89 17.19
N ILE A 142 1.25 -22.80 17.97
CA ILE A 142 1.67 -21.48 17.48
C ILE A 142 3.08 -21.54 16.88
N GLY A 143 4.01 -22.21 17.56
CA GLY A 143 5.40 -22.36 17.13
C GLY A 143 5.53 -23.13 15.80
N LEU A 144 4.79 -24.22 15.64
CA LEU A 144 4.79 -24.99 14.38
C LEU A 144 4.24 -24.18 13.20
N VAL A 145 3.21 -23.36 13.43
CA VAL A 145 2.65 -22.46 12.41
C VAL A 145 3.67 -21.36 12.05
N ARG A 146 4.31 -20.75 13.05
CA ARG A 146 5.34 -19.73 12.85
C ARG A 146 6.52 -20.23 12.02
N ASP A 147 6.97 -21.46 12.30
CA ASP A 147 8.12 -22.05 11.62
C ASP A 147 7.72 -22.76 10.30
N GLN A 148 6.46 -22.63 9.87
CA GLN A 148 5.90 -23.26 8.65
C GLN A 148 6.16 -24.78 8.58
N ALA A 149 6.18 -25.44 9.74
CA ALA A 149 6.42 -26.86 9.85
C ALA A 149 5.16 -27.67 9.52
N ASP A 150 5.33 -28.94 9.12
CA ASP A 150 4.19 -29.85 8.92
C ASP A 150 3.42 -30.03 10.25
N PHE A 151 2.15 -29.61 10.27
CA PHE A 151 1.30 -29.72 11.46
C PHE A 151 1.18 -31.15 11.98
N ARG A 152 1.30 -32.17 11.12
CA ARG A 152 1.24 -33.59 11.53
C ARG A 152 2.30 -33.96 12.57
N ARG A 153 3.40 -33.19 12.65
CA ARG A 153 4.50 -33.39 13.60
C ARG A 153 4.03 -33.30 15.06
N ILE A 154 3.01 -32.49 15.37
CA ILE A 154 2.46 -32.39 16.73
C ILE A 154 1.96 -33.74 17.29
N LEU A 155 1.67 -34.71 16.42
CA LEU A 155 1.15 -36.02 16.79
C LEU A 155 2.23 -37.07 17.07
N HIS A 156 3.47 -36.85 16.64
CA HIS A 156 4.51 -37.88 16.69
C HIS A 156 5.91 -37.38 17.06
N ASP A 157 6.21 -36.11 16.84
CA ASP A 157 7.49 -35.53 17.24
C ASP A 157 7.47 -35.17 18.73
N ASP A 158 8.62 -35.38 19.39
CA ASP A 158 8.89 -34.89 20.73
C ASP A 158 9.39 -33.43 20.65
N VAL A 159 8.47 -32.51 20.40
CA VAL A 159 8.76 -31.07 20.26
C VAL A 159 7.87 -30.25 21.19
N ILE A 160 8.52 -29.35 21.94
CA ILE A 160 7.85 -28.37 22.80
C ILE A 160 8.46 -27.01 22.51
N TYR A 161 7.61 -26.01 22.30
CA TYR A 161 8.05 -24.63 22.15
C TYR A 161 8.11 -23.96 23.52
N VAL A 162 9.27 -23.36 23.80
CA VAL A 162 9.56 -22.61 25.03
C VAL A 162 10.11 -21.23 24.66
N GLY A 163 9.68 -20.21 25.40
CA GLY A 163 10.16 -18.85 25.22
C GLY A 163 11.46 -18.58 25.97
N SER A 164 12.09 -17.46 25.66
CA SER A 164 13.28 -16.96 26.36
C SER A 164 12.92 -15.79 27.28
N ASN A 165 13.78 -15.49 28.26
CA ASN A 165 13.60 -14.38 29.22
C ASN A 165 12.34 -14.50 30.11
N VAL A 166 11.91 -15.73 30.39
CA VAL A 166 10.80 -16.08 31.29
C VAL A 166 11.24 -17.19 32.25
N PRO A 167 10.48 -17.50 33.33
CA PRO A 167 10.78 -18.63 34.21
C PRO A 167 10.99 -19.92 33.41
N GLY A 168 11.88 -20.80 33.86
CA GLY A 168 12.16 -22.05 33.16
C GLY A 168 10.91 -22.92 33.00
N TYR A 169 10.83 -23.67 31.90
CA TYR A 169 9.78 -24.65 31.68
C TYR A 169 9.75 -25.70 32.82
N ALA A 170 8.56 -26.01 33.31
CA ALA A 170 8.34 -26.99 34.37
C ALA A 170 7.04 -27.76 34.14
N ASN A 171 7.04 -29.07 34.36
CA ASN A 171 5.87 -29.92 34.12
C ASN A 171 4.76 -29.79 35.19
N ASN A 172 5.02 -29.08 36.29
CA ASN A 172 4.13 -29.01 37.44
C ASN A 172 3.46 -27.64 37.63
N ASN A 173 3.76 -26.66 36.77
CA ASN A 173 3.15 -25.33 36.78
C ASN A 173 3.07 -24.79 35.35
N ASN A 174 2.31 -23.70 35.18
CA ASN A 174 2.15 -23.02 33.90
C ASN A 174 2.78 -21.61 33.91
N ASP A 175 3.72 -21.35 34.82
CA ASP A 175 4.25 -20.01 35.06
C ASP A 175 5.05 -19.49 33.86
N HIS A 176 5.74 -20.40 33.16
CA HIS A 176 6.47 -20.11 31.92
C HIS A 176 5.56 -19.45 30.87
N TYR A 177 4.47 -20.13 30.50
CA TYR A 177 3.56 -19.67 29.45
C TYR A 177 2.70 -18.50 29.88
N THR A 178 2.28 -18.47 31.15
CA THR A 178 1.55 -17.32 31.70
C THR A 178 2.40 -16.05 31.66
N THR A 179 3.71 -16.15 31.92
CA THR A 179 4.62 -15.00 31.83
C THR A 179 4.84 -14.54 30.39
N LEU A 180 4.96 -15.46 29.42
CA LEU A 180 5.05 -15.12 28.00
C LEU A 180 3.83 -14.33 27.53
N GLU A 181 2.64 -14.78 27.93
CA GLU A 181 1.38 -14.13 27.61
C GLU A 181 1.29 -12.72 28.21
N ASN A 182 1.65 -12.57 29.49
CA ASN A 182 1.66 -11.26 30.15
C ASN A 182 2.62 -10.27 29.47
N ASN A 183 3.71 -10.78 28.90
CA ASN A 183 4.71 -9.99 28.20
C ASN A 183 4.37 -9.77 26.70
N ASN A 184 3.25 -10.30 26.19
CA ASN A 184 2.84 -10.24 24.78
C ASN A 184 3.91 -10.77 23.80
N VAL A 185 4.62 -11.84 24.19
CA VAL A 185 5.70 -12.47 23.40
C VAL A 185 5.41 -13.95 23.15
N ASN A 186 4.20 -14.22 22.64
CA ASN A 186 3.71 -15.56 22.31
C ASN A 186 4.34 -16.12 21.04
#